data_AF-A0A2E5JEZ6-F1
#
_entry.id   AF-A0A2E5JEZ6-F1
#
_cell.length_a   1.000
_cell.length_b   1.000
_cell.length_c   1.000
_cell.angle_alpha   90.00
_cell.angle_beta   90.00
_cell.angle_gamma   90.00
#
_symmetry.space_group_name_H-M   'P 1'
#
loop_
_entity.id
_entity.type
_entity.pdbx_description
1 polymer ?
#
loop_
_entity_poly.entity_id
_entity_poly.type
_entity_poly.pdbx_seq_one_letter_code
_entity_poly.pdbx_strand_id
1 'polypeptide(L)'
;MTMAQKVPGAHTGIGGCAHTGLKSAGQSCTASALLLPELVLLRSRISSPQLLRKSENVKSANIFMSFLSAYKPMCLVMGLKEFKDTRQDNSGLTKRWFSASGMDLFCWSDQHGEVRRLEIIWEQSSKKRVWNWSIGESGRFYELDEGDKDPRKNLASMAVDEHEGDYEILLALVETNAGELPYEVLDTLRMLA
;
A
#
# COMPACT_ATOMS: atom_id res chain seq x y z
N MET A 1 25.62 -57.25 -23.45
CA MET A 1 26.06 -57.15 -22.04
C MET A 1 25.28 -56.02 -21.40
N THR A 2 24.33 -56.41 -20.56
CA THR A 2 23.30 -55.56 -19.97
C THR A 2 23.61 -55.40 -18.49
N MET A 3 23.60 -54.19 -17.96
CA MET A 3 23.64 -53.93 -16.51
C MET A 3 22.53 -52.93 -16.20
N ALA A 4 21.42 -53.46 -15.69
CA ALA A 4 20.32 -52.70 -15.09
C ALA A 4 20.60 -52.56 -13.59
N GLN A 5 20.59 -51.33 -13.09
CA GLN A 5 20.84 -51.04 -11.68
C GLN A 5 19.50 -50.89 -10.94
N LYS A 6 19.31 -51.76 -9.95
CA LYS A 6 18.13 -51.89 -9.09
C LYS A 6 18.32 -51.00 -7.85
N VAL A 7 17.39 -50.09 -7.57
CA VAL A 7 17.36 -49.31 -6.33
C VAL A 7 16.04 -49.60 -5.58
N PRO A 8 16.07 -50.17 -4.37
CA PRO A 8 14.92 -50.21 -3.48
C PRO A 8 15.10 -49.20 -2.33
N GLY A 9 14.02 -48.51 -1.95
CA GLY A 9 14.03 -47.62 -0.80
C GLY A 9 12.65 -47.07 -0.47
N ALA A 10 11.79 -47.94 0.08
CA ALA A 10 10.55 -47.53 0.73
C ALA A 10 10.78 -47.47 2.24
N HIS A 11 10.47 -46.33 2.88
CA HIS A 11 10.20 -46.27 4.32
C HIS A 11 9.03 -45.32 4.59
N THR A 12 7.90 -45.94 4.90
CA THR A 12 6.72 -45.36 5.55
C THR A 12 7.04 -45.10 7.03
N GLY A 13 7.02 -43.84 7.44
CA GLY A 13 7.06 -43.45 8.85
C GLY A 13 5.70 -42.92 9.29
N ILE A 14 4.90 -43.78 9.93
CA ILE A 14 3.71 -43.41 10.70
C ILE A 14 4.20 -43.06 12.11
N GLY A 15 4.08 -41.79 12.49
CA GLY A 15 4.42 -41.31 13.84
C GLY A 15 3.27 -40.49 14.41
N GLY A 16 2.36 -41.16 15.11
CA GLY A 16 1.39 -40.50 15.98
C GLY A 16 2.01 -40.27 17.36
N CYS A 17 1.81 -39.08 17.91
CA CYS A 17 1.93 -38.82 19.34
C CYS A 17 0.71 -38.02 19.79
N ALA A 18 -0.16 -38.68 20.54
CA ALA A 18 -1.19 -38.06 21.34
C ALA A 18 -0.53 -37.37 22.56
N HIS A 19 -0.89 -36.12 22.82
CA HIS A 19 -0.76 -35.56 24.16
C HIS A 19 -2.06 -34.90 24.58
N THR A 20 -2.66 -35.54 25.57
CA THR A 20 -3.75 -35.09 26.42
C THR A 20 -3.31 -33.95 27.34
N GLY A 21 -4.12 -32.91 27.39
CA GLY A 21 -4.49 -32.21 28.62
C GLY A 21 -3.56 -31.11 29.14
N LEU A 22 -4.11 -29.91 29.30
CA LEU A 22 -4.34 -29.36 30.64
C LEU A 22 -5.35 -28.21 30.58
N LYS A 23 -6.30 -28.24 31.52
CA LYS A 23 -7.19 -27.14 31.88
C LYS A 23 -6.38 -26.08 32.62
N SER A 24 -6.59 -24.80 32.31
CA SER A 24 -6.58 -23.77 33.35
C SER A 24 -7.74 -22.80 33.11
N ALA A 25 -8.49 -22.61 34.17
CA ALA A 25 -9.61 -21.72 34.27
C ALA A 25 -9.13 -20.37 34.83
N GLY A 26 -9.74 -19.30 34.33
CA GLY A 26 -10.15 -18.18 35.17
C GLY A 26 -9.16 -17.03 35.36
N GLN A 27 -9.78 -15.88 35.59
CA GLN A 27 -9.22 -14.59 36.00
C GLN A 27 -8.71 -13.71 34.86
N SER A 28 -9.07 -12.43 34.75
CA SER A 28 -10.04 -11.61 35.47
C SER A 28 -10.16 -10.33 34.66
N CYS A 29 -11.39 -9.89 34.38
CA CYS A 29 -11.65 -8.58 33.82
C CYS A 29 -11.43 -7.55 34.94
N THR A 30 -10.45 -6.66 34.79
CA THR A 30 -10.40 -5.40 35.54
C THR A 30 -10.50 -4.25 34.57
N ALA A 31 -11.73 -3.73 34.48
CA ALA A 31 -12.02 -2.42 33.95
C ALA A 31 -11.36 -1.35 34.84
N SER A 32 -10.49 -0.53 34.24
CA SER A 32 -10.11 0.75 34.82
C SER A 32 -10.87 1.84 34.09
N ALA A 33 -11.97 2.25 34.70
CA ALA A 33 -12.69 3.46 34.36
C ALA A 33 -12.23 4.59 35.29
N LEU A 34 -12.27 5.80 34.73
CA LEU A 34 -12.28 7.11 35.40
C LEU A 34 -10.93 7.60 35.96
N LEU A 35 -10.45 8.72 35.40
CA LEU A 35 -10.57 10.03 36.05
C LEU A 35 -9.94 11.11 35.14
N LEU A 36 -10.80 11.89 34.48
CA LEU A 36 -10.48 13.26 34.08
C LEU A 36 -10.37 14.11 35.36
N PRO A 37 -9.42 15.03 35.41
CA PRO A 37 -9.77 16.36 35.91
C PRO A 37 -9.08 17.51 35.16
N GLU A 38 -9.76 18.66 35.23
CA GLU A 38 -9.21 20.03 35.16
C GLU A 38 -9.05 20.68 33.77
N LEU A 39 -10.18 21.24 33.34
CA LEU A 39 -10.31 22.57 32.78
C LEU A 39 -9.37 23.59 33.47
N VAL A 40 -8.31 24.03 32.78
CA VAL A 40 -7.64 25.29 33.11
C VAL A 40 -7.97 26.33 32.03
N LEU A 41 -8.94 27.16 32.40
CA LEU A 41 -9.19 28.49 31.85
C LEU A 41 -7.92 29.35 31.98
N LEU A 42 -7.33 29.75 30.86
CA LEU A 42 -6.47 30.92 30.78
C LEU A 42 -6.96 31.84 29.66
N ARG A 43 -8.02 32.58 29.98
CA ARG A 43 -8.28 33.88 29.38
C ARG A 43 -7.24 34.87 29.89
N SER A 44 -6.63 35.58 28.93
CA SER A 44 -6.22 37.00 28.97
C SER A 44 -4.77 37.22 28.54
N ARG A 45 -4.57 37.80 27.36
CA ARG A 45 -4.47 39.26 27.18
C ARG A 45 -4.29 39.59 25.71
N ILE A 46 -5.25 40.34 25.20
CA ILE A 46 -5.11 41.24 24.06
C ILE A 46 -4.05 42.29 24.44
N SER A 47 -2.98 42.41 23.67
CA SER A 47 -2.40 43.69 23.24
C SER A 47 -1.11 43.47 22.45
N SER A 48 -1.20 43.55 21.12
CA SER A 48 -0.38 44.50 20.34
C SER A 48 -0.69 44.36 18.86
N PRO A 49 -1.24 45.42 18.22
CA PRO A 49 -1.23 45.56 16.78
C PRO A 49 0.15 46.10 16.34
N GLN A 50 0.41 46.03 15.03
CA GLN A 50 1.61 46.52 14.33
C GLN A 50 2.73 45.49 14.17
N LEU A 51 2.68 44.72 13.08
CA LEU A 51 3.75 44.74 12.08
C LEU A 51 3.21 44.18 10.77
N LEU A 52 2.74 45.12 9.95
CA LEU A 52 2.33 44.97 8.57
C LEU A 52 3.59 44.66 7.73
N ARG A 53 4.06 43.42 7.74
CA ARG A 53 5.00 42.94 6.71
C ARG A 53 4.19 42.49 5.50
N LYS A 54 4.22 43.32 4.46
CA LYS A 54 3.93 42.93 3.08
C LYS A 54 4.76 41.70 2.74
N SER A 55 4.13 40.52 2.77
CA SER A 55 4.66 39.30 2.18
C SER A 55 4.04 39.16 0.80
N GLU A 56 4.74 39.67 -0.20
CA GLU A 56 4.55 39.30 -1.59
C GLU A 56 4.98 37.84 -1.74
N ASN A 57 4.06 36.90 -1.53
CA ASN A 57 4.25 35.52 -1.99
C ASN A 57 2.90 34.79 -2.13
N VAL A 58 1.99 35.40 -2.90
CA VAL A 58 0.71 34.79 -3.32
C VAL A 58 0.90 33.93 -4.59
N LYS A 59 2.13 33.51 -4.92
CA LYS A 59 2.41 32.68 -6.11
C LYS A 59 2.29 31.18 -5.88
N SER A 60 2.34 30.70 -4.63
CA SER A 60 2.33 29.26 -4.34
C SER A 60 0.93 28.63 -4.29
N ALA A 61 -0.12 29.42 -4.04
CA ALA A 61 -1.50 28.91 -4.01
C ALA A 61 -2.11 28.71 -5.42
N ASN A 62 -1.51 29.29 -6.46
CA ASN A 62 -2.03 29.18 -7.84
C ASN A 62 -1.56 27.91 -8.57
N ILE A 63 -0.47 27.27 -8.14
CA ILE A 63 0.04 26.05 -8.81
C ILE A 63 -0.89 24.86 -8.57
N PHE A 64 -1.47 24.75 -7.37
CA PHE A 64 -2.35 23.65 -7.00
C PHE A 64 -3.68 23.66 -7.78
N MET A 65 -4.21 24.85 -8.12
CA MET A 65 -5.45 24.97 -8.88
C MET A 65 -5.26 24.91 -10.40
N SER A 66 -4.09 25.30 -10.93
CA SER A 66 -3.81 25.15 -12.37
C SER A 66 -3.61 23.68 -12.80
N PHE A 67 -3.21 22.80 -11.89
CA PHE A 67 -3.12 21.35 -12.17
C PHE A 67 -4.50 20.72 -12.37
N LEU A 68 -5.52 21.20 -11.67
CA LEU A 68 -6.89 20.67 -11.76
C LEU A 68 -7.65 21.17 -13.00
N SER A 69 -7.25 22.30 -13.59
CA SER A 69 -7.96 22.94 -14.70
C SER A 69 -7.71 22.32 -16.09
N ALA A 70 -6.74 21.41 -16.23
CA ALA A 70 -6.44 20.75 -17.51
C ALA A 70 -7.06 19.34 -17.64
N TYR A 71 -7.75 18.84 -16.61
CA TYR A 71 -8.37 17.53 -16.63
C TYR A 71 -9.72 17.59 -17.37
N LYS A 72 -9.79 16.83 -18.47
CA LYS A 72 -10.98 16.56 -19.30
C LYS A 72 -12.22 16.26 -18.43
N PRO A 73 -13.43 16.60 -18.92
CA PRO A 73 -14.66 16.56 -18.15
C PRO A 73 -14.91 15.16 -17.58
N MET A 74 -14.99 15.12 -16.25
CA MET A 74 -15.67 14.16 -15.38
C MET A 74 -16.09 12.85 -16.04
N CYS A 75 -15.12 12.02 -16.41
CA CYS A 75 -15.37 10.58 -16.37
C CYS A 75 -15.63 10.28 -14.90
N LEU A 76 -16.79 9.70 -14.57
CA LEU A 76 -17.11 9.23 -13.23
C LEU A 76 -15.86 8.57 -12.64
N VAL A 77 -15.31 9.14 -11.56
CA VAL A 77 -14.15 8.57 -10.87
C VAL A 77 -14.60 7.23 -10.34
N MET A 78 -14.33 6.18 -11.10
CA MET A 78 -14.55 4.81 -10.69
C MET A 78 -13.41 4.50 -9.74
N GLY A 79 -13.69 4.60 -8.44
CA GLY A 79 -12.74 4.20 -7.40
C GLY A 79 -12.27 2.75 -7.60
N LEU A 80 -11.15 2.42 -6.96
CA LEU A 80 -10.52 1.11 -7.00
C LEU A 80 -11.52 0.02 -6.61
N LYS A 81 -11.69 -0.98 -7.47
CA LYS A 81 -12.57 -2.14 -7.24
C LYS A 81 -11.76 -3.40 -7.09
N GLU A 82 -12.18 -4.27 -6.19
CA GLU A 82 -11.46 -5.53 -5.93
C GLU A 82 -11.77 -6.61 -6.97
N PHE A 83 -10.72 -7.30 -7.43
CA PHE A 83 -10.79 -8.48 -8.29
C PHE A 83 -10.54 -9.74 -7.45
N LYS A 84 -11.62 -10.47 -7.14
CA LYS A 84 -11.59 -11.63 -6.21
C LYS A 84 -10.83 -12.84 -6.75
N ASP A 85 -10.81 -13.03 -8.08
CA ASP A 85 -10.19 -14.20 -8.72
C ASP A 85 -8.74 -13.92 -9.15
N THR A 86 -7.93 -13.44 -8.22
CA THR A 86 -6.52 -13.12 -8.48
C THR A 86 -5.65 -14.36 -8.30
N ARG A 87 -4.80 -14.66 -9.29
CA ARG A 87 -3.80 -15.73 -9.21
C ARG A 87 -2.84 -15.46 -8.04
N GLN A 88 -2.70 -16.46 -7.16
CA GLN A 88 -1.76 -16.44 -6.06
C GLN A 88 -0.39 -16.95 -6.55
N ASP A 89 0.65 -16.16 -6.31
CA ASP A 89 2.02 -16.40 -6.79
C ASP A 89 3.03 -16.65 -5.65
N ASN A 90 2.70 -16.25 -4.42
CA ASN A 90 3.62 -16.29 -3.28
C ASN A 90 3.09 -17.21 -2.17
N SER A 91 3.87 -18.23 -1.79
CA SER A 91 3.48 -19.16 -0.72
C SER A 91 3.49 -18.46 0.64
N GLY A 92 2.32 -18.33 1.28
CA GLY A 92 2.19 -17.76 2.62
C GLY A 92 1.68 -16.32 2.66
N LEU A 93 1.50 -15.67 1.51
CA LEU A 93 0.81 -14.38 1.41
C LEU A 93 -0.46 -14.51 0.57
N THR A 94 -1.47 -13.75 0.93
CA THR A 94 -2.72 -13.60 0.17
C THR A 94 -2.63 -12.33 -0.66
N LYS A 95 -2.60 -12.49 -1.99
CA LYS A 95 -2.60 -11.40 -2.97
C LYS A 95 -4.03 -10.95 -3.25
N ARG A 96 -4.27 -9.65 -3.16
CA ARG A 96 -5.49 -8.95 -3.57
C ARG A 96 -5.14 -7.93 -4.64
N TRP A 97 -6.00 -7.78 -5.64
CA TRP A 97 -5.84 -6.82 -6.73
C TRP A 97 -7.02 -5.87 -6.74
N PHE A 98 -6.72 -4.58 -6.75
CA PHE A 98 -7.68 -3.50 -6.92
C PHE A 98 -7.34 -2.72 -8.18
N SER A 99 -8.33 -2.39 -8.99
CA SER A 99 -8.11 -1.65 -10.24
C SER A 99 -9.13 -0.52 -10.42
N ALA A 100 -8.65 0.58 -10.98
CA ALA A 100 -9.38 1.77 -11.37
C ALA A 100 -8.87 2.26 -12.74
N SER A 101 -9.53 3.25 -13.34
CA SER A 101 -9.10 3.79 -14.63
C SER A 101 -7.70 4.40 -14.53
N GLY A 102 -6.68 3.67 -15.00
CA GLY A 102 -5.28 4.12 -15.02
C GLY A 102 -4.49 3.87 -13.74
N MET A 103 -5.03 3.04 -12.82
CA MET A 103 -4.32 2.63 -11.60
C MET A 103 -4.65 1.18 -11.25
N ASP A 104 -3.61 0.41 -10.93
CA ASP A 104 -3.69 -0.90 -10.33
C ASP A 104 -2.97 -0.89 -8.98
N LEU A 105 -3.57 -1.51 -7.98
CA LEU A 105 -2.98 -1.72 -6.66
C LEU A 105 -3.00 -3.20 -6.33
N PHE A 106 -1.83 -3.75 -6.04
CA PHE A 106 -1.66 -5.08 -5.53
C PHE A 106 -1.24 -5.00 -4.06
N CYS A 107 -1.95 -5.77 -3.23
CA CYS A 107 -1.67 -5.89 -1.82
C CYS A 107 -1.44 -7.35 -1.48
N TRP A 108 -0.37 -7.63 -0.73
CA TRP A 108 -0.12 -8.95 -0.17
C TRP A 108 -0.20 -8.86 1.35
N SER A 109 -1.12 -9.62 1.92
CA SER A 109 -1.26 -9.76 3.37
C SER A 109 -0.81 -11.13 3.85
N ASP A 110 -0.36 -11.24 5.09
CA ASP A 110 -0.09 -12.55 5.70
C ASP A 110 -1.37 -13.24 6.16
N GLN A 111 -1.22 -14.41 6.81
CA GLN A 111 -2.33 -15.19 7.36
C GLN A 111 -3.12 -14.47 8.48
N HIS A 112 -2.58 -13.38 9.05
CA HIS A 112 -3.24 -12.56 10.07
C HIS A 112 -3.96 -11.35 9.46
N GLY A 113 -3.85 -11.13 8.15
CA GLY A 113 -4.42 -9.99 7.44
C GLY A 113 -3.51 -8.77 7.40
N GLU A 114 -2.33 -8.83 8.02
CA GLU A 114 -1.37 -7.72 8.06
C GLU A 114 -0.74 -7.51 6.68
N VAL A 115 -0.73 -6.26 6.22
CA VAL A 115 -0.14 -5.89 4.92
C VAL A 115 1.37 -6.04 4.98
N ARG A 116 1.93 -6.90 4.12
CA ARG A 116 3.38 -7.19 4.05
C ARG A 116 4.07 -6.60 2.84
N ARG A 117 3.31 -6.38 1.75
CA ARG A 117 3.81 -5.78 0.52
C ARG A 117 2.71 -5.03 -0.20
N LEU A 118 3.08 -3.92 -0.82
CA LEU A 118 2.25 -3.11 -1.69
C LEU A 118 2.97 -2.88 -3.01
N GLU A 119 2.21 -2.88 -4.09
CA GLU A 119 2.68 -2.47 -5.41
C GLU A 119 1.58 -1.67 -6.09
N ILE A 120 1.88 -0.43 -6.45
CA ILE A 120 0.94 0.49 -7.08
C ILE A 120 1.49 0.81 -8.45
N ILE A 121 0.68 0.58 -9.48
CA ILE A 121 0.97 0.91 -10.86
C ILE A 121 0.01 2.01 -11.27
N TRP A 122 0.51 3.10 -11.84
CA TRP A 122 -0.34 4.17 -12.35
C TRP A 122 0.26 4.83 -13.58
N GLU A 123 -0.58 5.52 -14.34
CA GLU A 123 -0.13 6.33 -15.46
C GLU A 123 -0.01 7.81 -15.07
N GLN A 124 1.14 8.42 -15.36
CA GLN A 124 1.36 9.85 -15.19
C GLN A 124 2.09 10.41 -16.41
N SER A 125 1.48 11.38 -17.08
CA SER A 125 2.04 12.01 -18.30
C SER A 125 2.37 10.99 -19.40
N SER A 126 1.46 10.03 -19.64
CA SER A 126 1.62 8.96 -20.63
C SER A 126 2.80 8.01 -20.38
N LYS A 127 3.27 7.96 -19.12
CA LYS A 127 4.27 6.99 -18.67
C LYS A 127 3.67 6.16 -17.55
N LYS A 128 3.85 4.84 -17.62
CA LYS A 128 3.51 3.95 -16.52
C LYS A 128 4.59 4.02 -15.46
N ARG A 129 4.16 4.23 -14.23
CA ARG A 129 5.01 4.25 -13.04
C ARG A 129 4.59 3.14 -12.12
N VAL A 130 5.55 2.66 -11.35
CA VAL A 130 5.34 1.68 -10.30
C VAL A 130 5.93 2.22 -9.02
N TRP A 131 5.23 2.02 -7.92
CA TRP A 131 5.77 2.16 -6.59
C TRP A 131 5.64 0.81 -5.90
N ASN A 132 6.74 0.36 -5.31
CA ASN A 132 6.83 -0.89 -4.59
C ASN A 132 7.22 -0.59 -3.15
N TRP A 133 6.60 -1.31 -2.21
CA TRP A 133 7.03 -1.35 -0.83
C TRP A 133 6.86 -2.73 -0.24
N SER A 134 7.80 -3.15 0.60
CA SER A 134 7.71 -4.37 1.39
C SER A 134 8.10 -4.07 2.83
N ILE A 135 7.56 -4.84 3.79
CA ILE A 135 7.89 -4.65 5.20
C ILE A 135 9.40 -4.73 5.45
N GLY A 136 9.93 -3.74 6.18
CA GLY A 136 11.37 -3.63 6.46
C GLY A 136 12.18 -2.95 5.35
N GLU A 137 11.55 -2.56 4.25
CA GLU A 137 12.17 -1.84 3.14
C GLU A 137 11.55 -0.44 2.98
N SER A 138 12.31 0.49 2.41
CA SER A 138 11.78 1.77 1.96
C SER A 138 11.01 1.60 0.65
N GLY A 139 9.96 2.40 0.44
CA GLY A 139 9.26 2.42 -0.83
C GLY A 139 10.19 2.86 -1.97
N ARG A 140 10.04 2.27 -3.16
CA ARG A 140 10.85 2.56 -4.35
C ARG A 140 9.96 2.86 -5.54
N PHE A 141 10.36 3.85 -6.33
CA PHE A 141 9.65 4.28 -7.53
C PHE A 141 10.38 3.84 -8.78
N TYR A 142 9.63 3.30 -9.73
CA TYR A 142 10.12 2.80 -11.00
C TYR A 142 9.32 3.39 -12.16
N GLU A 143 9.97 3.61 -13.30
CA GLU A 143 9.29 3.80 -14.58
C GLU A 143 9.19 2.44 -15.30
N LEU A 144 8.00 2.10 -15.79
CA LEU A 144 7.80 0.93 -16.65
C LEU A 144 7.96 1.34 -18.11
N ASP A 145 8.83 0.62 -18.81
CA ASP A 145 8.89 0.67 -20.27
C ASP A 145 7.96 -0.41 -20.83
N GLU A 146 7.03 -0.01 -21.70
CA GLU A 146 6.10 -0.92 -22.37
C GLU A 146 6.79 -1.78 -23.44
N GLY A 147 8.10 -1.63 -23.63
CA GLY A 147 8.86 -2.42 -24.59
C GLY A 147 8.75 -1.88 -26.02
N ASP A 148 8.13 -0.71 -26.21
CA ASP A 148 7.98 -0.07 -27.52
C ASP A 148 9.33 0.24 -28.19
N LYS A 149 10.40 0.36 -27.40
CA LYS A 149 11.75 0.57 -27.92
C LYS A 149 12.37 -0.67 -28.58
N ASP A 150 11.98 -1.89 -28.17
CA ASP A 150 12.42 -3.15 -28.79
C ASP A 150 11.46 -4.32 -28.48
N PRO A 151 10.35 -4.46 -29.22
CA PRO A 151 9.31 -5.46 -28.96
C PRO A 151 9.77 -6.92 -29.14
N ARG A 152 10.98 -7.14 -29.69
CA ARG A 152 11.56 -8.48 -29.83
C ARG A 152 12.35 -8.92 -28.60
N LYS A 153 12.72 -8.00 -27.71
CA LYS A 153 13.50 -8.30 -26.50
C LYS A 153 12.63 -8.41 -25.25
N ASN A 154 11.58 -7.61 -25.13
CA ASN A 154 10.84 -7.49 -23.88
C ASN A 154 9.39 -7.96 -24.06
N LEU A 155 9.13 -9.23 -23.76
CA LEU A 155 7.77 -9.81 -23.73
C LEU A 155 7.00 -9.46 -22.45
N ALA A 156 7.61 -8.77 -21.51
CA ALA A 156 7.02 -8.31 -20.25
C ALA A 156 7.50 -6.89 -19.94
N SER A 157 6.63 -6.06 -19.35
CA SER A 157 7.02 -4.74 -18.86
C SER A 157 8.16 -4.88 -17.85
N MET A 158 9.21 -4.10 -18.05
CA MET A 158 10.37 -4.08 -17.17
C MET A 158 10.42 -2.75 -16.43
N ALA A 159 10.70 -2.81 -15.13
CA ALA A 159 11.12 -1.64 -14.38
C ALA A 159 12.50 -1.24 -14.90
N VAL A 160 12.58 -0.05 -15.50
CA VAL A 160 13.80 0.40 -16.20
C VAL A 160 14.68 1.21 -15.27
N ASP A 161 14.11 2.26 -14.67
CA ASP A 161 14.88 3.20 -13.88
C ASP A 161 14.19 3.46 -12.53
N GLU A 162 14.97 3.35 -11.46
CA GLU A 162 14.60 3.87 -10.15
C GLU A 162 14.69 5.40 -10.20
N HIS A 163 13.66 6.09 -9.71
CA HIS A 163 13.64 7.55 -9.70
C HIS A 163 13.18 8.11 -8.36
N GLU A 164 13.47 9.39 -8.11
CA GLU A 164 12.90 10.11 -6.98
C GLU A 164 11.41 10.35 -7.27
N GLY A 165 10.55 9.66 -6.54
CA GLY A 165 9.10 9.84 -6.60
C GLY A 165 8.59 10.72 -5.48
N ASP A 166 7.40 11.28 -5.67
CA ASP A 166 6.72 12.08 -4.68
C ASP A 166 5.61 11.23 -4.04
N TYR A 167 5.86 10.81 -2.80
CA TYR A 167 4.94 9.94 -2.07
C TYR A 167 3.63 10.64 -1.71
N GLU A 168 3.67 11.96 -1.46
CA GLU A 168 2.47 12.75 -1.15
C GLU A 168 1.52 12.80 -2.35
N ILE A 169 2.07 12.95 -3.55
CA ILE A 169 1.29 12.89 -4.79
C ILE A 169 0.69 11.50 -4.99
N LEU A 170 1.46 10.43 -4.73
CA LEU A 170 0.96 9.05 -4.83
C LEU A 170 -0.16 8.81 -3.81
N LEU A 171 0.01 9.21 -2.56
CA LEU A 171 -0.98 9.05 -1.51
C LEU A 171 -2.28 9.79 -1.86
N ALA A 172 -2.19 11.06 -2.27
CA ALA A 172 -3.35 11.84 -2.69
C ALA A 172 -4.09 11.18 -3.88
N LEU A 173 -3.34 10.58 -4.82
CA LEU A 173 -3.90 9.85 -5.94
C LEU A 173 -4.65 8.58 -5.48
N VAL A 174 -4.08 7.80 -4.55
CA VAL A 174 -4.75 6.62 -4.01
C VAL A 174 -6.00 7.01 -3.22
N GLU A 175 -5.92 8.04 -2.37
CA GLU A 175 -7.07 8.49 -1.56
C GLU A 175 -8.22 8.98 -2.44
N THR A 176 -7.92 9.69 -3.53
CA THR A 176 -8.90 10.12 -4.53
C THR A 176 -9.59 8.92 -5.20
N ASN A 177 -8.88 7.80 -5.33
CA ASN A 177 -9.36 6.58 -5.98
C ASN A 177 -9.70 5.47 -4.97
N ALA A 178 -9.83 5.75 -3.67
CA ALA A 178 -9.88 4.71 -2.64
C ALA A 178 -10.96 3.64 -2.89
N GLY A 179 -12.15 4.02 -3.37
CA GLY A 179 -13.18 3.05 -3.77
C GLY A 179 -13.48 2.00 -2.70
N GLU A 180 -13.21 0.73 -3.04
CA GLU A 180 -13.39 -0.46 -2.20
C GLU A 180 -12.13 -0.83 -1.39
N LEU A 181 -11.13 0.05 -1.30
CA LEU A 181 -9.91 -0.26 -0.56
C LEU A 181 -10.21 -0.58 0.92
N PRO A 182 -9.63 -1.66 1.46
CA PRO A 182 -9.65 -1.94 2.88
C PRO A 182 -8.96 -0.82 3.67
N TYR A 183 -9.46 -0.55 4.88
CA TYR A 183 -8.91 0.48 5.75
C TYR A 183 -7.43 0.21 6.06
N GLU A 184 -7.06 -1.05 6.27
CA GLU A 184 -5.70 -1.48 6.64
C GLU A 184 -4.68 -1.13 5.54
N VAL A 185 -5.09 -1.19 4.27
CA VAL A 185 -4.25 -0.82 3.12
C VAL A 185 -4.03 0.69 3.09
N LEU A 186 -5.09 1.48 3.27
CA LEU A 186 -4.99 2.95 3.33
C LEU A 186 -4.19 3.43 4.55
N ASP A 187 -4.39 2.81 5.71
CA ASP A 187 -3.66 3.12 6.93
C ASP A 187 -2.16 2.84 6.76
N THR A 188 -1.82 1.68 6.16
CA THR A 188 -0.43 1.36 5.80
C THR A 188 0.17 2.42 4.89
N LEU A 189 -0.55 2.85 3.84
CA LEU A 189 -0.06 3.89 2.94
C LEU A 189 0.14 5.23 3.67
N ARG A 190 -0.76 5.62 4.58
CA ARG A 190 -0.61 6.85 5.36
C ARG A 190 0.56 6.82 6.32
N MET A 191 0.86 5.67 6.91
CA MET A 191 2.02 5.52 7.81
C MET A 191 3.37 5.62 7.08
N LEU A 192 3.38 5.45 5.76
CA LEU A 192 4.59 5.55 4.94
C LEU A 192 4.87 6.96 4.41
N ALA A 193 3.91 7.90 4.57
CA ALA A 193 4.10 9.34 4.31
C ALA A 193 4.78 10.01 5.51
#